data_AF-A0A7V4M5U3-F1
#
_entry.id   AF-A0A7V4M5U3-F1
#
_cell.length_a   1.000
_cell.length_b   1.000
_cell.length_c   1.000
_cell.angle_alpha   90.00
_cell.angle_beta   90.00
_cell.angle_gamma   90.00
#
_symmetry.space_group_name_H-M   'P 1'
#
loop_
_entity.id
_entity.type
_entity.pdbx_description
1 polymer ?
#
loop_
_entity_poly.entity_id
_entity_poly.type
_entity_poly.pdbx_seq_one_letter_code
_entity_poly.pdbx_strand_id
1 'polypeptide(L)'
;MTSSLARLRVGLAALGVLFLGLFLESWIAPRRFERSWERLAFILSRRWLWNTILLVCSAVFLLGLLSIAQMTDVQEPFTRVFFDRLQPLVVWFVGLGAQTAIALLALRHGRGIFSLRPQGRLFYFVLFVFLVIFWGWSWAARTVMPLESQRVGWNLMGVPVVEWQVLAAWLAGVLTLLVVTYLDRPSSSTTWLRRFALRRFDLILGLLIWLAAVVIWQGMPLAPSWFVTKPAPPNYEFYPNSDALAYDAMAQSALVGEGYRFYGLLYARRPLLAMYLTLLRLLGGQGYEQVVFLQILVLAWIPVLVYWLTKALHNRVSGVIAASLIIQREANSIWLTERITTSHVKLLMADLPAMLVTVLFVLLGVVWLQHLAERKLLALICGGALGLAMLVRPETFVFAIPLLLICALLLWKDGGWRLWLQSGVLFSLGLLLVISPWIWRNYATTGEIFFDSPLHNTR
;
A
#
# COMPACT_ATOMS: atom_id res chain seq x y z
N MET A 1 20.75 -30.38 -26.08
CA MET A 1 19.28 -30.22 -25.89
C MET A 1 18.49 -31.53 -26.00
N THR A 2 18.96 -32.55 -26.73
CA THR A 2 18.24 -33.83 -26.90
C THR A 2 18.15 -34.67 -25.61
N SER A 3 19.16 -34.61 -24.73
CA SER A 3 19.20 -35.40 -23.49
C SER A 3 18.28 -34.89 -22.38
N SER A 4 17.98 -33.59 -22.31
CA SER A 4 17.03 -33.04 -21.34
C SER A 4 15.58 -33.29 -21.75
N LEU A 5 15.27 -33.18 -23.05
CA LEU A 5 13.97 -33.54 -23.63
C LEU A 5 13.63 -35.02 -23.45
N ALA A 6 14.62 -35.91 -23.56
CA ALA A 6 14.43 -37.33 -23.31
C ALA A 6 14.06 -37.61 -21.84
N ARG A 7 14.74 -36.98 -20.88
CA ARG A 7 14.41 -37.10 -19.44
C ARG A 7 13.04 -36.53 -19.11
N LEU A 8 12.66 -35.42 -19.74
CA LEU A 8 11.33 -34.82 -19.58
C LEU A 8 10.22 -35.74 -20.10
N ARG A 9 10.42 -36.36 -21.27
CA ARG A 9 9.48 -37.33 -21.85
C ARG A 9 9.32 -38.58 -20.99
N VAL A 10 10.42 -39.09 -20.43
CA VAL A 10 10.39 -40.23 -19.50
C VAL A 10 9.65 -39.86 -18.21
N GLY A 11 9.88 -38.65 -17.68
CA GLY A 11 9.15 -38.15 -16.51
C GLY A 11 7.66 -37.98 -16.76
N LEU A 12 7.27 -37.44 -17.92
CA LEU A 12 5.87 -37.30 -18.33
C LEU A 12 5.20 -38.67 -18.57
N ALA A 13 5.91 -39.63 -19.15
CA ALA A 13 5.42 -40.99 -19.34
C ALA A 13 5.21 -41.69 -17.99
N ALA A 14 6.16 -41.55 -17.04
CA ALA A 14 6.03 -42.10 -15.69
C ALA A 14 4.85 -41.49 -14.93
N LEU A 15 4.67 -40.16 -15.00
CA LEU A 15 3.50 -39.48 -14.43
C LEU A 15 2.19 -39.95 -15.10
N GLY A 16 2.19 -40.11 -16.42
CA GLY A 16 1.05 -40.62 -17.18
C GLY A 16 0.66 -42.03 -16.74
N VAL A 17 1.63 -42.94 -16.58
CA VAL A 17 1.39 -44.31 -16.08
C VAL A 17 0.86 -44.29 -14.65
N LEU A 18 1.36 -43.40 -13.80
CA LEU A 18 0.91 -43.27 -12.42
C LEU A 18 -0.54 -42.75 -12.34
N PHE A 19 -0.89 -41.77 -13.17
CA PHE A 19 -2.27 -41.27 -13.29
C PHE A 19 -3.22 -42.32 -13.87
N LEU A 20 -2.79 -43.06 -14.90
CA LEU A 20 -3.57 -44.15 -15.49
C LEU A 20 -3.79 -45.28 -14.48
N GLY A 21 -2.76 -45.59 -13.68
CA GLY A 21 -2.84 -46.57 -12.60
C GLY A 21 -3.84 -46.14 -11.52
N LEU A 22 -3.77 -44.89 -11.05
CA LEU A 22 -4.73 -44.34 -10.08
C LEU A 22 -6.16 -44.27 -10.64
N PHE A 23 -6.31 -43.94 -11.92
CA PHE A 23 -7.61 -43.91 -12.60
C PHE A 23 -8.22 -45.31 -12.70
N LEU A 24 -7.45 -46.30 -13.17
CA LEU A 24 -7.89 -47.70 -13.24
C LEU A 24 -8.18 -48.26 -11.84
N GLU A 25 -7.37 -47.94 -10.83
CA GLU A 25 -7.61 -48.35 -9.45
C GLU A 25 -8.90 -47.74 -8.89
N SER A 26 -9.23 -46.50 -9.24
CA SER A 26 -10.48 -45.84 -8.84
C SER A 26 -11.74 -46.54 -9.38
N TRP A 27 -11.64 -47.16 -10.57
CA TRP A 27 -12.75 -47.87 -11.22
C TRP A 27 -12.82 -49.35 -10.83
N ILE A 28 -11.68 -50.03 -10.75
CA ILE A 28 -11.63 -51.49 -10.56
C ILE A 28 -11.65 -51.85 -9.07
N ALA A 29 -11.03 -51.04 -8.20
CA ALA A 29 -10.88 -51.34 -6.78
C ALA A 29 -11.11 -50.09 -5.89
N PRO A 30 -12.36 -49.60 -5.79
CA PRO A 30 -12.68 -48.32 -5.14
C PRO A 30 -12.17 -48.23 -3.69
N ARG A 31 -12.32 -49.32 -2.92
CA ARG A 31 -11.84 -49.38 -1.51
C ARG A 31 -10.32 -49.34 -1.37
N ARG A 32 -9.58 -49.82 -2.38
CA ARG A 32 -8.11 -49.80 -2.40
C ARG A 32 -7.63 -48.41 -2.81
N PHE A 33 -8.29 -47.80 -3.79
CA PHE A 33 -8.10 -46.42 -4.19
C PHE A 33 -8.32 -45.45 -3.02
N GLU A 34 -9.41 -45.60 -2.25
CA GLU A 34 -9.67 -44.76 -1.06
C GLU A 34 -8.50 -44.81 -0.07
N ARG A 35 -7.99 -46.00 0.25
CA ARG A 35 -6.83 -46.16 1.16
C ARG A 35 -5.55 -45.55 0.59
N SER A 36 -5.29 -45.73 -0.71
CA SER A 36 -4.13 -45.16 -1.40
C SER A 36 -4.21 -43.63 -1.43
N TRP A 37 -5.40 -43.09 -1.70
CA TRP A 37 -5.69 -41.66 -1.69
C TRP A 37 -5.56 -41.05 -0.30
N GLU A 38 -6.11 -41.69 0.75
CA GLU A 38 -5.97 -41.23 2.14
C GLU A 38 -4.50 -41.15 2.58
N ARG A 39 -3.68 -42.14 2.20
CA ARG A 39 -2.23 -42.11 2.48
C ARG A 39 -1.54 -40.95 1.76
N LEU A 40 -1.84 -40.74 0.48
CA LEU A 40 -1.28 -39.62 -0.29
C LEU A 40 -1.74 -38.27 0.27
N ALA A 41 -3.01 -38.12 0.59
CA ALA A 41 -3.57 -36.93 1.23
C ALA A 41 -2.94 -36.68 2.60
N PHE A 42 -2.67 -37.72 3.39
CA PHE A 42 -1.97 -37.61 4.68
C PHE A 42 -0.52 -37.15 4.51
N ILE A 43 0.20 -37.65 3.49
CA ILE A 43 1.58 -37.22 3.20
C ILE A 43 1.59 -35.77 2.69
N LEU A 44 0.70 -35.43 1.75
CA LEU A 44 0.58 -34.10 1.15
C LEU A 44 0.07 -33.05 2.13
N SER A 45 -0.68 -33.44 3.17
CA SER A 45 -1.16 -32.55 4.23
C SER A 45 -0.12 -32.31 5.34
N ARG A 46 1.03 -33.02 5.34
CA ARG A 46 2.14 -32.70 6.24
C ARG A 46 2.55 -31.25 6.05
N ARG A 47 2.49 -30.46 7.13
CA ARG A 47 2.62 -28.98 7.11
C ARG A 47 3.82 -28.48 6.29
N TRP A 48 4.99 -29.11 6.43
CA TRP A 48 6.20 -28.69 5.70
C TRP A 48 6.10 -28.97 4.19
N LEU A 49 5.58 -30.15 3.82
CA LEU A 49 5.49 -30.61 2.43
C LEU A 49 4.41 -29.80 1.70
N TRP A 50 3.27 -29.62 2.34
CA TRP A 50 2.18 -28.77 1.86
C TRP A 50 2.67 -27.34 1.60
N ASN A 51 3.35 -26.71 2.56
CA ASN A 51 3.85 -25.34 2.42
C ASN A 51 4.85 -25.23 1.26
N THR A 52 5.73 -26.23 1.11
CA THR A 52 6.77 -26.24 0.08
C THR A 52 6.17 -26.41 -1.31
N ILE A 53 5.28 -27.40 -1.49
CA ILE A 53 4.63 -27.65 -2.78
C ILE A 53 3.73 -26.47 -3.16
N LEU A 54 2.98 -25.92 -2.22
CA LEU A 54 2.16 -24.73 -2.47
C LEU A 54 3.03 -23.55 -2.92
N LEU A 55 4.15 -23.29 -2.23
CA LEU A 55 5.05 -22.19 -2.59
C LEU A 55 5.66 -22.38 -3.98
N VAL A 56 6.11 -23.59 -4.31
CA VAL A 56 6.65 -23.91 -5.64
C VAL A 56 5.57 -23.78 -6.73
N CYS A 57 4.37 -24.33 -6.52
CA CYS A 57 3.27 -24.23 -7.47
C CYS A 57 2.82 -22.78 -7.67
N SER A 58 2.72 -21.98 -6.60
CA SER A 58 2.43 -20.55 -6.69
C SER A 58 3.54 -19.78 -7.41
N ALA A 59 4.82 -20.12 -7.19
CA ALA A 59 5.94 -19.52 -7.91
C ALA A 59 5.90 -19.84 -9.40
N VAL A 60 5.69 -21.11 -9.77
CA VAL A 60 5.56 -21.55 -11.17
C VAL A 60 4.37 -20.86 -11.85
N PHE A 61 3.23 -20.76 -11.16
CA PHE A 61 2.05 -20.08 -11.67
C PHE A 61 2.32 -18.59 -11.94
N LEU A 62 2.87 -17.86 -10.96
CA LEU A 62 3.11 -16.43 -11.07
C LEU A 62 4.23 -16.09 -12.07
N LEU A 63 5.35 -16.82 -12.03
CA LEU A 63 6.46 -16.62 -12.97
C LEU A 63 6.05 -16.99 -14.39
N GLY A 64 5.25 -18.05 -14.56
CA GLY A 64 4.79 -18.43 -15.88
C GLY A 64 3.70 -17.50 -16.42
N LEU A 65 2.81 -16.95 -15.59
CA LEU A 65 1.91 -15.86 -15.99
C LEU A 65 2.68 -14.63 -16.49
N LEU A 66 3.72 -14.23 -15.74
CA LEU A 66 4.59 -13.13 -16.15
C LEU A 66 5.32 -13.43 -17.46
N SER A 67 5.79 -14.67 -17.62
CA SER A 67 6.43 -15.11 -18.87
C SER A 67 5.46 -15.03 -20.05
N ILE A 68 4.21 -15.49 -19.89
CA ILE A 68 3.18 -15.42 -20.93
C ILE A 68 2.87 -13.97 -21.30
N ALA A 69 2.75 -13.09 -20.30
CA ALA A 69 2.51 -11.67 -20.53
C ALA A 69 3.68 -11.00 -21.28
N GLN A 70 4.93 -11.34 -20.95
CA GLN A 70 6.09 -10.78 -21.64
C GLN A 70 6.29 -11.35 -23.05
N MET A 71 5.87 -12.59 -23.31
CA MET A 71 5.97 -13.21 -24.63
C MET A 71 5.23 -12.42 -25.71
N THR A 72 4.15 -11.71 -25.37
CA THR A 72 3.39 -10.92 -26.34
C THR A 72 4.11 -9.65 -26.80
N ASP A 73 5.07 -9.17 -26.01
CA ASP A 73 5.82 -7.93 -26.30
C ASP A 73 7.08 -8.19 -27.14
N VAL A 74 7.49 -9.45 -27.30
CA VAL A 74 8.68 -9.81 -28.09
C VAL A 74 8.36 -9.77 -29.58
N GLN A 75 8.81 -8.71 -30.25
CA GLN A 75 8.59 -8.51 -31.69
C GLN A 75 9.73 -9.08 -32.56
N GLU A 76 10.86 -9.45 -31.97
CA GLU A 76 12.02 -9.95 -32.72
C GLU A 76 11.74 -11.35 -33.31
N PRO A 77 11.82 -11.56 -34.64
CA PRO A 77 11.32 -12.76 -35.29
C PRO A 77 11.97 -14.07 -34.82
N PHE A 78 13.29 -14.08 -34.59
CA PHE A 78 14.00 -15.30 -34.21
C PHE A 78 13.59 -15.78 -32.81
N THR A 79 13.58 -14.85 -31.86
CA THR A 79 13.19 -15.10 -30.46
C THR A 79 11.70 -15.45 -30.36
N ARG A 80 10.86 -14.82 -31.18
CA ARG A 80 9.42 -15.12 -31.21
C ARG A 80 9.12 -16.57 -31.60
N VAL A 81 9.85 -17.14 -32.56
CA VAL A 81 9.71 -18.57 -32.92
C VAL A 81 10.02 -19.51 -31.74
N PHE A 82 11.01 -19.18 -30.90
CA PHE A 82 11.27 -19.96 -29.68
C PHE A 82 10.14 -19.82 -28.67
N PHE A 83 9.62 -18.61 -28.49
CA PHE A 83 8.50 -18.36 -27.58
C PHE A 83 7.22 -19.04 -28.04
N ASP A 84 6.86 -18.98 -29.32
CA ASP A 84 5.67 -19.64 -29.88
C ASP A 84 5.72 -21.17 -29.65
N ARG A 85 6.93 -21.77 -29.70
CA ARG A 85 7.13 -23.20 -29.43
C ARG A 85 7.10 -23.55 -27.94
N LEU A 86 7.57 -22.64 -27.09
CA LEU A 86 7.60 -22.84 -25.63
C LEU A 86 6.28 -22.48 -24.96
N GLN A 87 5.50 -21.57 -25.53
CA GLN A 87 4.27 -21.04 -24.96
C GLN A 87 3.27 -22.14 -24.57
N PRO A 88 3.01 -23.20 -25.38
CA PRO A 88 2.11 -24.27 -24.96
C PRO A 88 2.59 -25.00 -23.71
N LEU A 89 3.91 -25.22 -23.57
CA LEU A 89 4.49 -25.84 -22.37
C LEU A 89 4.39 -24.91 -21.16
N VAL A 90 4.68 -23.62 -21.34
CA VAL A 90 4.58 -22.63 -20.26
C VAL A 90 3.14 -22.50 -19.77
N VAL A 91 2.17 -22.37 -20.68
CA VAL A 91 0.73 -22.33 -20.36
C VAL A 91 0.31 -23.60 -19.62
N TRP A 92 0.80 -24.76 -20.04
CA TRP A 92 0.50 -26.03 -19.37
C TRP A 92 1.06 -26.09 -17.94
N PHE A 93 2.32 -25.73 -17.73
CA PHE A 93 2.92 -25.68 -16.39
C PHE A 93 2.28 -24.62 -15.49
N VAL A 94 1.88 -23.47 -16.04
CA VAL A 94 1.13 -22.42 -15.33
C VAL A 94 -0.23 -22.96 -14.88
N GLY A 95 -0.97 -23.58 -15.80
CA GLY A 95 -2.26 -24.20 -15.51
C GLY A 95 -2.14 -25.29 -14.45
N LEU A 96 -1.14 -26.17 -14.56
CA LEU A 96 -0.85 -27.20 -13.56
C LEU A 96 -0.48 -26.59 -12.20
N GLY A 97 0.34 -25.53 -12.18
CA GLY A 97 0.69 -24.82 -10.96
C GLY A 97 -0.55 -24.24 -10.27
N ALA A 98 -1.42 -23.58 -11.02
CA ALA A 98 -2.69 -23.04 -10.54
C ALA A 98 -3.61 -24.13 -9.99
N GLN A 99 -3.85 -25.17 -10.81
CA GLN A 99 -4.72 -26.29 -10.46
C GLN A 99 -4.21 -27.01 -9.21
N THR A 100 -2.91 -27.27 -9.13
CA THR A 100 -2.30 -27.96 -7.98
C THR A 100 -2.38 -27.10 -6.72
N ALA A 101 -2.17 -25.78 -6.83
CA ALA A 101 -2.34 -24.88 -5.70
C ALA A 101 -3.80 -24.88 -5.18
N ILE A 102 -4.78 -24.81 -6.07
CA ILE A 102 -6.21 -24.92 -5.73
C ILE A 102 -6.54 -26.29 -5.13
N ALA A 103 -6.05 -27.37 -5.72
CA ALA A 103 -6.27 -28.73 -5.23
C ALA A 103 -5.67 -28.94 -3.83
N LEU A 104 -4.48 -28.40 -3.55
CA LEU A 104 -3.85 -28.47 -2.23
C LEU A 104 -4.59 -27.66 -1.17
N LEU A 105 -5.16 -26.51 -1.55
CA LEU A 105 -6.05 -25.75 -0.67
C LEU A 105 -7.31 -26.57 -0.35
N ALA A 106 -7.95 -27.14 -1.38
CA ALA A 106 -9.14 -27.98 -1.24
C ALA A 106 -8.86 -29.27 -0.45
N LEU A 107 -7.68 -29.88 -0.59
CA LEU A 107 -7.26 -31.06 0.18
C LEU A 107 -7.11 -30.74 1.67
N ARG A 108 -6.55 -29.57 2.01
CA ARG A 108 -6.28 -29.20 3.41
C ARG A 108 -7.50 -28.63 4.13
N HIS A 109 -8.32 -27.87 3.43
CA HIS A 109 -9.48 -27.17 4.00
C HIS A 109 -10.83 -27.80 3.61
N GLY A 110 -10.82 -28.85 2.77
CA GLY A 110 -12.00 -29.58 2.33
C GLY A 110 -12.98 -28.70 1.54
N ARG A 111 -14.27 -29.07 1.58
CA ARG A 111 -15.39 -28.22 1.14
C ARG A 111 -15.54 -26.94 1.99
N GLY A 112 -14.73 -26.79 3.04
CA GLY A 112 -14.70 -25.63 3.92
C GLY A 112 -14.39 -24.30 3.21
N ILE A 113 -13.68 -24.33 2.08
CA ILE A 113 -13.41 -23.15 1.25
C ILE A 113 -14.71 -22.54 0.70
N PHE A 114 -15.65 -23.37 0.30
CA PHE A 114 -16.98 -22.94 -0.16
C PHE A 114 -17.96 -22.71 1.01
N SER A 115 -17.61 -23.14 2.22
CA SER A 115 -18.34 -22.80 3.44
C SER A 115 -17.81 -21.53 4.12
N LEU A 116 -16.80 -20.85 3.54
CA LEU A 116 -16.42 -19.48 3.91
C LEU A 116 -17.52 -18.53 3.45
N ARG A 117 -18.71 -18.66 4.06
CA ARG A 117 -19.72 -17.60 3.98
C ARG A 117 -19.10 -16.38 4.67
N PRO A 118 -19.16 -15.18 4.06
CA PRO A 118 -18.71 -13.98 4.72
C PRO A 118 -19.38 -13.88 6.10
N GLN A 119 -18.56 -13.91 7.15
CA GLN A 119 -19.07 -14.00 8.50
C GLN A 119 -19.35 -12.60 9.03
N GLY A 120 -20.64 -12.25 9.13
CA GLY A 120 -21.11 -11.14 9.96
C GLY A 120 -21.66 -9.92 9.21
N ARG A 121 -22.49 -9.15 9.91
CA ARG A 121 -23.14 -7.92 9.42
C ARG A 121 -22.14 -6.86 8.94
N LEU A 122 -20.94 -6.84 9.52
CA LEU A 122 -19.88 -5.91 9.14
C LEU A 122 -19.42 -6.12 7.69
N PHE A 123 -19.28 -7.37 7.23
CA PHE A 123 -18.92 -7.65 5.84
C PHE A 123 -19.97 -7.08 4.88
N TYR A 124 -21.25 -7.36 5.13
CA TYR A 124 -22.34 -6.87 4.28
C TYR A 124 -22.47 -5.35 4.34
N PHE A 125 -22.20 -4.74 5.49
CA PHE A 125 -22.15 -3.29 5.62
C PHE A 125 -21.00 -2.67 4.82
N VAL A 126 -19.78 -3.23 4.92
CA VAL A 126 -18.63 -2.78 4.14
C VAL A 126 -18.90 -2.96 2.65
N LEU A 127 -19.44 -4.11 2.24
CA LEU A 127 -19.87 -4.35 0.86
C LEU A 127 -20.91 -3.32 0.40
N PHE A 128 -21.91 -3.03 1.23
CA PHE A 128 -22.91 -2.01 0.95
C PHE A 128 -22.28 -0.62 0.78
N VAL A 129 -21.39 -0.20 1.68
CA VAL A 129 -20.67 1.08 1.56
C VAL A 129 -19.85 1.12 0.26
N PHE A 130 -19.15 0.04 -0.09
CA PHE A 130 -18.43 -0.06 -1.37
C PHE A 130 -19.38 0.05 -2.56
N LEU A 131 -20.52 -0.62 -2.53
CA LEU A 131 -21.53 -0.55 -3.58
C LEU A 131 -22.12 0.87 -3.72
N VAL A 132 -22.39 1.55 -2.60
CA VAL A 132 -22.88 2.94 -2.61
C VAL A 132 -21.83 3.88 -3.18
N ILE A 133 -20.56 3.75 -2.78
CA ILE A 133 -19.47 4.56 -3.33
C ILE A 133 -19.31 4.28 -4.83
N PHE A 134 -19.29 3.00 -5.23
CA PHE A 134 -19.14 2.61 -6.63
C PHE A 134 -20.30 3.11 -7.48
N TRP A 135 -21.54 2.99 -6.99
CA TRP A 135 -22.73 3.46 -7.68
C TRP A 135 -22.79 4.98 -7.75
N GLY A 136 -22.49 5.67 -6.65
CA GLY A 136 -22.41 7.12 -6.60
C GLY A 136 -21.32 7.66 -7.53
N TRP A 137 -20.16 7.01 -7.58
CA TRP A 137 -19.09 7.35 -8.52
C TRP A 137 -19.49 7.08 -9.97
N SER A 138 -20.11 5.93 -10.25
CA SER A 138 -20.59 5.61 -11.59
C SER A 138 -21.69 6.57 -12.05
N TRP A 139 -22.53 7.06 -11.14
CA TRP A 139 -23.52 8.09 -11.44
C TRP A 139 -22.84 9.42 -11.73
N ALA A 140 -21.98 9.91 -10.84
CA ALA A 140 -21.27 11.18 -10.99
C ALA A 140 -20.39 11.20 -12.26
N ALA A 141 -19.72 10.09 -12.57
CA ALA A 141 -18.94 9.94 -13.78
C ALA A 141 -19.81 10.07 -15.04
N ARG A 142 -21.08 9.66 -15.02
CA ARG A 142 -21.97 9.75 -16.19
C ARG A 142 -22.70 11.09 -16.30
N THR A 143 -23.06 11.70 -15.17
CA THR A 143 -23.94 12.88 -15.15
C THR A 143 -23.20 14.20 -15.00
N VAL A 144 -22.08 14.21 -14.28
CA VAL A 144 -21.36 15.44 -13.91
C VAL A 144 -20.09 15.62 -14.74
N MET A 145 -19.39 14.53 -15.07
CA MET A 145 -18.08 14.63 -15.70
C MET A 145 -18.16 14.87 -17.22
N PRO A 146 -17.36 15.79 -17.79
CA PRO A 146 -17.22 15.96 -19.23
C PRO A 146 -16.84 14.66 -19.94
N LEU A 147 -17.38 14.39 -21.13
CA LEU A 147 -17.16 13.14 -21.89
C LEU A 147 -15.68 12.73 -22.03
N GLU A 148 -14.77 13.69 -22.16
CA GLU A 148 -13.32 13.45 -22.22
C GLU A 148 -12.81 12.85 -20.90
N SER A 149 -13.19 13.43 -19.76
CA SER A 149 -12.85 12.90 -18.43
C SER A 149 -13.56 11.58 -18.09
N GLN A 150 -14.67 11.24 -18.77
CA GLN A 150 -15.30 9.92 -18.64
C GLN A 150 -14.48 8.80 -19.28
N ARG A 151 -13.75 9.11 -20.37
CA ARG A 151 -12.93 8.14 -21.10
C ARG A 151 -11.53 8.00 -20.54
N VAL A 152 -10.95 9.10 -20.07
CA VAL A 152 -9.52 9.15 -19.71
C VAL A 152 -9.29 9.47 -18.22
N GLY A 153 -10.34 9.83 -17.47
CA GLY A 153 -10.22 10.36 -16.11
C GLY A 153 -9.83 11.85 -16.09
N TRP A 154 -9.83 12.46 -14.89
CA TRP A 154 -9.42 13.87 -14.71
C TRP A 154 -7.92 14.11 -14.96
N ASN A 155 -7.08 13.06 -14.86
CA ASN A 155 -5.66 13.08 -15.21
C ASN A 155 -5.39 12.06 -16.30
N LEU A 156 -4.66 12.47 -17.35
CA LEU A 156 -4.39 11.68 -18.55
C LEU A 156 -3.75 10.31 -18.27
N MET A 157 -2.95 10.17 -17.20
CA MET A 157 -2.28 8.91 -16.83
C MET A 157 -2.05 8.83 -15.31
N GLY A 158 -2.46 7.71 -14.69
CA GLY A 158 -2.03 7.35 -13.34
C GLY A 158 -0.57 6.86 -13.34
N VAL A 159 0.03 6.74 -12.15
CA VAL A 159 1.39 6.22 -12.03
C VAL A 159 1.36 4.69 -12.20
N PRO A 160 1.96 4.14 -13.28
CA PRO A 160 1.96 2.70 -13.50
C PRO A 160 2.89 2.01 -12.51
N VAL A 161 2.58 0.76 -12.18
CA VAL A 161 3.53 -0.19 -11.57
C VAL A 161 3.67 -1.33 -12.56
N VAL A 162 4.88 -1.53 -13.06
CA VAL A 162 5.14 -2.53 -14.11
C VAL A 162 5.23 -3.94 -13.54
N GLU A 163 5.10 -4.96 -14.39
CA GLU A 163 4.97 -6.36 -13.98
C GLU A 163 6.19 -6.86 -13.20
N TRP A 164 7.40 -6.46 -13.62
CA TRP A 164 8.63 -6.86 -12.92
C TRP A 164 8.73 -6.23 -11.53
N GLN A 165 8.16 -5.05 -11.35
CA GLN A 165 8.07 -4.35 -10.07
C GLN A 165 7.14 -5.10 -9.10
N VAL A 166 5.97 -5.52 -9.60
CA VAL A 166 5.07 -6.41 -8.85
C VAL A 166 5.75 -7.72 -8.49
N LEU A 167 6.50 -8.32 -9.41
CA LEU A 167 7.27 -9.53 -9.14
C LEU A 167 8.36 -9.30 -8.08
N ALA A 168 9.09 -8.18 -8.14
CA ALA A 168 10.10 -7.83 -7.15
C ALA A 168 9.49 -7.64 -5.76
N ALA A 169 8.33 -6.97 -5.66
CA ALA A 169 7.59 -6.84 -4.41
C ALA A 169 7.14 -8.22 -3.87
N TRP A 170 6.65 -9.09 -4.75
CA TRP A 170 6.27 -10.45 -4.38
C TRP A 170 7.47 -11.27 -3.88
N LEU A 171 8.62 -11.20 -4.58
CA LEU A 171 9.86 -11.86 -4.16
C LEU A 171 10.33 -11.35 -2.80
N ALA A 172 10.25 -10.04 -2.53
CA ALA A 172 10.54 -9.49 -1.20
C ALA A 172 9.61 -10.07 -0.12
N GLY A 173 8.32 -10.26 -0.45
CA GLY A 173 7.37 -10.97 0.39
C GLY A 173 7.76 -12.43 0.66
N VAL A 174 8.13 -13.18 -0.38
CA VAL A 174 8.57 -14.58 -0.25
C VAL A 174 9.84 -14.69 0.58
N LEU A 175 10.83 -13.81 0.36
CA LEU A 175 12.04 -13.75 1.19
C LEU A 175 11.69 -13.47 2.65
N THR A 176 10.77 -12.55 2.90
CA THR A 176 10.28 -12.27 4.26
C THR A 176 9.62 -13.51 4.88
N LEU A 177 8.82 -14.25 4.12
CA LEU A 177 8.20 -15.50 4.57
C LEU A 177 9.27 -16.57 4.91
N LEU A 178 10.29 -16.72 4.08
CA LEU A 178 11.41 -17.64 4.33
C LEU A 178 12.18 -17.26 5.60
N VAL A 179 12.44 -15.96 5.79
CA VAL A 179 13.10 -15.46 7.01
C VAL A 179 12.24 -15.72 8.24
N VAL A 180 10.93 -15.39 8.21
CA VAL A 180 10.01 -15.63 9.33
C VAL A 180 9.94 -17.12 9.67
N THR A 181 9.75 -17.97 8.66
CA THR A 181 9.66 -19.43 8.88
C THR A 181 10.96 -20.05 9.36
N TYR A 182 12.12 -19.50 8.97
CA TYR A 182 13.42 -19.90 9.52
C TYR A 182 13.58 -19.48 10.98
N LEU A 183 13.22 -18.23 11.29
CA LEU A 183 13.30 -17.68 12.63
C LEU A 183 12.36 -18.39 13.62
N ASP A 184 11.21 -18.89 13.16
CA ASP A 184 10.22 -19.61 13.98
C ASP A 184 10.57 -21.09 14.25
N ARG A 185 11.64 -21.66 13.65
CA ARG A 185 11.98 -23.08 13.87
C ARG A 185 12.42 -23.36 15.31
N PRO A 186 11.80 -24.30 16.05
CA PRO A 186 12.29 -24.66 17.38
C PRO A 186 13.72 -25.18 17.30
N SER A 187 14.64 -24.59 18.08
CA SER A 187 16.06 -24.97 18.10
C SER A 187 16.58 -24.91 19.53
N SER A 188 17.29 -25.96 19.94
CA SER A 188 17.85 -26.12 21.29
C SER A 188 18.97 -25.15 21.61
N SER A 189 19.66 -24.59 20.61
CA SER A 189 20.75 -23.61 20.79
C SER A 189 20.39 -22.28 20.13
N THR A 190 19.53 -21.47 20.77
CA THR A 190 19.16 -20.16 20.22
C THR A 190 20.25 -19.12 20.53
N THR A 191 21.07 -18.81 19.53
CA THR A 191 22.10 -17.75 19.56
C THR A 191 21.49 -16.39 19.95
N TRP A 192 22.25 -15.55 20.66
CA TRP A 192 21.79 -14.21 21.09
C TRP A 192 21.28 -13.34 19.92
N LEU A 193 21.96 -13.36 18.78
CA LEU A 193 21.55 -12.66 17.54
C LEU A 193 20.13 -13.04 17.09
N ARG A 194 19.77 -14.32 17.19
CA ARG A 194 18.44 -14.82 16.80
C ARG A 194 17.35 -14.32 17.76
N ARG A 195 17.64 -14.28 19.07
CA ARG A 195 16.72 -13.71 20.08
C ARG A 195 16.51 -12.20 19.88
N PHE A 196 17.58 -11.47 19.56
CA PHE A 196 17.50 -10.05 19.27
C PHE A 196 16.66 -9.79 18.01
N ALA A 197 16.95 -10.52 16.92
CA ALA A 197 16.22 -10.42 15.66
C ALA A 197 14.73 -10.71 15.85
N LEU A 198 14.36 -11.75 16.60
CA LEU A 198 12.95 -12.08 16.88
C LEU A 198 12.20 -10.96 17.63
N ARG A 199 12.85 -10.31 18.62
CA ARG A 199 12.21 -9.24 19.41
C ARG A 199 12.09 -7.91 18.64
N ARG A 200 13.02 -7.63 17.74
CA ARG A 200 13.12 -6.35 17.02
C ARG A 200 12.82 -6.46 15.53
N PHE A 201 12.35 -7.62 15.05
CA PHE A 201 12.19 -7.92 13.64
C PHE A 201 11.40 -6.85 12.88
N ASP A 202 10.27 -6.43 13.46
CA ASP A 202 9.38 -5.46 12.82
C ASP A 202 9.96 -4.03 12.78
N LEU A 203 10.85 -3.70 13.72
CA LEU A 203 11.60 -2.44 13.73
C LEU A 203 12.73 -2.48 12.69
N ILE A 204 13.43 -3.61 12.58
CA ILE A 204 14.47 -3.83 11.56
C ILE A 204 13.84 -3.75 10.17
N LEU A 205 12.71 -4.42 9.93
CA LEU A 205 11.97 -4.32 8.67
C LEU A 205 11.53 -2.89 8.37
N GLY A 206 11.00 -2.17 9.38
CA GLY A 206 10.65 -0.76 9.22
C GLY A 206 11.85 0.10 8.80
N LEU A 207 13.01 -0.09 9.43
CA LEU A 207 14.24 0.63 9.09
C LEU A 207 14.76 0.28 7.69
N LEU A 208 14.73 -0.99 7.31
CA LEU A 208 15.14 -1.43 5.97
C LEU A 208 14.23 -0.87 4.88
N ILE A 209 12.92 -0.84 5.12
CA ILE A 209 11.93 -0.25 4.22
C ILE A 209 12.18 1.26 4.10
N TRP A 210 12.39 1.96 5.21
CA TRP A 210 12.71 3.38 5.22
C TRP A 210 13.98 3.68 4.43
N LEU A 211 15.07 2.94 4.70
CA LEU A 211 16.35 3.12 4.01
C LEU A 211 16.22 2.85 2.52
N ALA A 212 15.50 1.78 2.12
CA ALA A 212 15.24 1.48 0.73
C ALA A 212 14.48 2.62 0.04
N ALA A 213 13.46 3.17 0.69
CA ALA A 213 12.70 4.32 0.17
C ALA A 213 13.59 5.56 0.00
N VAL A 214 14.38 5.93 1.01
CA VAL A 214 15.31 7.07 0.94
C VAL A 214 16.30 6.90 -0.20
N VAL A 215 16.97 5.74 -0.29
CA VAL A 215 17.99 5.48 -1.31
C VAL A 215 17.39 5.50 -2.71
N ILE A 216 16.27 4.80 -2.92
CA ILE A 216 15.63 4.72 -4.24
C ILE A 216 15.09 6.09 -4.65
N TRP A 217 14.35 6.79 -3.78
CA TRP A 217 13.74 8.07 -4.13
C TRP A 217 14.78 9.17 -4.30
N GLN A 218 15.82 9.22 -3.47
CA GLN A 218 16.91 10.18 -3.64
C GLN A 218 17.63 9.94 -4.97
N GLY A 219 17.90 8.68 -5.32
CA GLY A 219 18.60 8.30 -6.55
C GLY A 219 17.85 8.56 -7.85
N MET A 220 16.53 8.78 -7.83
CA MET A 220 15.77 9.12 -9.04
C MET A 220 16.06 10.56 -9.47
N PRO A 221 16.44 10.85 -10.73
CA PRO A 221 16.71 12.21 -11.16
C PRO A 221 15.43 13.06 -11.11
N LEU A 222 15.56 14.31 -10.66
CA LEU A 222 14.46 15.27 -10.74
C LEU A 222 14.45 15.91 -12.13
N ALA A 223 13.32 15.82 -12.81
CA ALA A 223 13.12 16.41 -14.12
C ALA A 223 12.21 17.66 -14.04
N PRO A 224 12.41 18.68 -14.90
CA PRO A 224 11.54 19.85 -14.95
C PRO A 224 10.09 19.48 -15.29
N SER A 225 9.12 20.15 -14.68
CA SER A 225 7.70 19.92 -14.95
C SER A 225 6.86 21.18 -14.68
N TRP A 226 5.54 21.04 -14.76
CA TRP A 226 4.61 22.11 -14.39
C TRP A 226 4.87 22.65 -12.97
N PHE A 227 5.30 21.81 -12.03
CA PHE A 227 5.49 22.15 -10.61
C PHE A 227 6.93 22.49 -10.23
N VAL A 228 7.89 22.31 -11.14
CA VAL A 228 9.29 22.62 -10.89
C VAL A 228 9.99 23.12 -12.16
N THR A 229 10.64 24.27 -12.08
CA THR A 229 11.30 24.90 -13.21
C THR A 229 12.58 24.16 -13.62
N LYS A 230 13.03 24.37 -14.87
CA LYS A 230 14.34 23.90 -15.30
C LYS A 230 15.45 24.71 -14.61
N PRO A 231 16.58 24.09 -14.23
CA PRO A 231 17.75 24.80 -13.77
C PRO A 231 18.18 25.89 -14.76
N ALA A 232 18.31 27.12 -14.28
CA ALA A 232 18.64 28.29 -15.09
C ALA A 232 19.58 29.25 -14.31
N PRO A 233 20.33 30.13 -15.00
CA PRO A 233 21.11 31.17 -14.35
C PRO A 233 20.26 32.02 -13.37
N PRO A 234 20.84 32.57 -12.29
CA PRO A 234 22.28 32.65 -12.01
C PRO A 234 22.87 31.46 -11.23
N ASN A 235 22.05 30.70 -10.48
CA ASN A 235 22.55 29.63 -9.60
C ASN A 235 22.35 28.21 -10.14
N TYR A 236 21.67 28.04 -11.29
CA TYR A 236 21.41 26.73 -11.90
C TYR A 236 20.70 25.76 -10.95
N GLU A 237 19.73 26.26 -10.20
CA GLU A 237 18.91 25.46 -9.28
C GLU A 237 17.48 25.27 -9.79
N PHE A 238 16.83 24.22 -9.29
CA PHE A 238 15.40 24.03 -9.43
C PHE A 238 14.65 25.05 -8.56
N TYR A 239 13.54 25.58 -9.08
CA TYR A 239 12.61 26.40 -8.30
C TYR A 239 11.20 25.82 -8.38
N PRO A 240 10.44 25.86 -7.26
CA PRO A 240 9.05 25.45 -7.28
C PRO A 240 8.22 26.34 -8.21
N ASN A 241 7.19 25.78 -8.82
CA ASN A 241 6.29 26.48 -9.72
C ASN A 241 4.82 26.12 -9.40
N SER A 242 3.87 26.93 -9.90
CA SER A 242 2.43 26.74 -9.68
C SER A 242 2.09 26.63 -8.18
N ASP A 243 1.31 25.65 -7.76
CA ASP A 243 0.94 25.47 -6.35
C ASP A 243 2.15 25.27 -5.42
N ALA A 244 3.25 24.65 -5.91
CA ALA A 244 4.44 24.43 -5.10
C ALA A 244 5.13 25.75 -4.77
N LEU A 245 5.09 26.71 -5.71
CA LEU A 245 5.60 28.06 -5.48
C LEU A 245 4.81 28.75 -4.37
N ALA A 246 3.49 28.62 -4.37
CA ALA A 246 2.64 29.26 -3.37
C ALA A 246 2.90 28.70 -1.95
N TYR A 247 3.11 27.38 -1.83
CA TYR A 247 3.43 26.76 -0.55
C TYR A 247 4.84 27.12 -0.07
N ASP A 248 5.83 27.13 -0.96
CA ASP A 248 7.20 27.50 -0.61
C ASP A 248 7.32 29.00 -0.28
N ALA A 249 6.63 29.86 -1.01
CA ALA A 249 6.58 31.30 -0.73
C ALA A 249 5.99 31.60 0.67
N MET A 250 4.98 30.84 1.09
CA MET A 250 4.44 30.94 2.45
C MET A 250 5.47 30.55 3.51
N ALA A 251 6.26 29.52 3.22
CA ALA A 251 7.33 29.09 4.11
C ALA A 251 8.43 30.15 4.24
N GLN A 252 8.81 30.76 3.12
CA GLN A 252 9.79 31.87 3.08
C GLN A 252 9.29 33.11 3.81
N SER A 253 8.02 33.49 3.61
CA SER A 253 7.38 34.61 4.31
C SER A 253 7.47 34.45 5.84
N ALA A 254 7.27 33.22 6.32
CA ALA A 254 7.44 32.92 7.74
C ALA A 254 8.89 33.06 8.21
N LEU A 255 9.88 32.68 7.39
CA LEU A 255 11.31 32.81 7.74
C LEU A 255 11.79 34.25 7.80
N VAL A 256 11.26 35.14 6.95
CA VAL A 256 11.62 36.58 6.96
C VAL A 256 10.84 37.38 8.01
N GLY A 257 10.03 36.72 8.85
CA GLY A 257 9.32 37.36 9.96
C GLY A 257 7.96 37.97 9.59
N GLU A 258 7.48 37.78 8.37
CA GLU A 258 6.16 38.26 7.94
C GLU A 258 5.01 37.29 8.33
N GLY A 259 5.35 36.13 8.89
CA GLY A 259 4.41 35.07 9.24
C GLY A 259 3.93 34.27 8.03
N TYR A 260 2.93 33.40 8.23
CA TYR A 260 2.39 32.59 7.13
C TYR A 260 1.45 33.40 6.25
N ARG A 261 1.92 33.78 5.06
CA ARG A 261 1.17 34.55 4.06
C ARG A 261 0.99 33.78 2.76
N PHE A 262 -0.25 33.64 2.30
CA PHE A 262 -0.57 33.03 1.00
C PHE A 262 -0.80 34.13 -0.04
N TYR A 263 0.07 34.22 -1.05
CA TYR A 263 0.04 35.30 -2.06
C TYR A 263 -0.01 36.72 -1.45
N GLY A 264 0.74 36.96 -0.38
CA GLY A 264 0.80 38.26 0.31
C GLY A 264 -0.39 38.57 1.23
N LEU A 265 -1.44 37.73 1.23
CA LEU A 265 -2.57 37.85 2.14
C LEU A 265 -2.23 37.27 3.52
N LEU A 266 -2.89 37.76 4.57
CA LEU A 266 -2.72 37.27 5.96
C LEU A 266 -3.30 35.87 6.20
N TYR A 267 -3.98 35.32 5.20
CA TYR A 267 -4.50 33.96 5.20
C TYR A 267 -3.40 32.95 4.87
N ALA A 268 -3.47 31.78 5.49
CA ALA A 268 -2.58 30.67 5.23
C ALA A 268 -3.40 29.42 4.92
N ARG A 269 -3.08 28.81 3.78
CA ARG A 269 -3.70 27.57 3.31
C ARG A 269 -2.83 26.39 3.74
N ARG A 270 -3.46 25.28 4.12
CA ARG A 270 -2.75 24.04 4.53
C ARG A 270 -1.71 24.32 5.64
N PRO A 271 -2.15 24.72 6.84
CA PRO A 271 -1.27 25.25 7.89
C PRO A 271 -0.12 24.35 8.30
N LEU A 272 -0.37 23.04 8.43
CA LEU A 272 0.66 22.09 8.82
C LEU A 272 1.69 21.90 7.71
N LEU A 273 1.29 22.03 6.44
CA LEU A 273 2.22 22.04 5.31
C LEU A 273 3.12 23.28 5.35
N ALA A 274 2.55 24.45 5.64
CA ALA A 274 3.32 25.70 5.74
C ALA A 274 4.38 25.59 6.83
N MET A 275 3.99 25.15 8.03
CA MET A 275 4.92 24.90 9.14
C MET A 275 5.99 23.87 8.76
N TYR A 276 5.58 22.77 8.14
CA TYR A 276 6.49 21.71 7.68
C TYR A 276 7.54 22.25 6.71
N LEU A 277 7.14 22.98 5.67
CA LEU A 277 8.06 23.55 4.69
C LEU A 277 8.96 24.63 5.31
N THR A 278 8.44 25.46 6.23
CA THR A 278 9.27 26.42 6.99
C THR A 278 10.37 25.73 7.77
N LEU A 279 10.06 24.61 8.45
CA LEU A 279 11.07 23.82 9.17
C LEU A 279 12.11 23.22 8.21
N LEU A 280 11.69 22.69 7.06
CA LEU A 280 12.63 22.17 6.08
C LEU A 280 13.54 23.26 5.50
N ARG A 281 13.00 24.44 5.20
CA ARG A 281 13.77 25.60 4.72
C ARG A 281 14.71 26.15 5.79
N LEU A 282 14.29 26.15 7.06
CA LEU A 282 15.15 26.55 8.18
C LEU A 282 16.38 25.63 8.31
N LEU A 283 16.20 24.32 8.11
CA LEU A 283 17.28 23.33 8.23
C LEU A 283 18.11 23.16 6.96
N GLY A 284 17.47 23.17 5.80
CA GLY A 284 18.09 22.92 4.49
C GLY A 284 18.55 24.18 3.76
N GLY A 285 18.19 25.36 4.25
CA GLY A 285 18.51 26.64 3.63
C GLY A 285 17.68 26.92 2.36
N GLN A 286 18.27 27.72 1.47
CA GLN A 286 17.60 28.20 0.26
C GLN A 286 17.70 27.24 -0.93
N GLY A 287 18.60 26.26 -0.86
CA GLY A 287 18.79 25.29 -1.94
C GLY A 287 17.64 24.31 -2.05
N TYR A 288 17.06 24.15 -3.24
CA TYR A 288 15.88 23.31 -3.46
C TYR A 288 16.17 21.83 -3.18
N GLU A 289 17.31 21.32 -3.65
CA GLU A 289 17.66 19.91 -3.50
C GLU A 289 17.90 19.50 -2.05
N GLN A 290 18.47 20.38 -1.23
CA GLN A 290 18.68 20.13 0.20
C GLN A 290 17.34 20.01 0.92
N VAL A 291 16.39 20.91 0.63
CA VAL A 291 15.03 20.87 1.17
C VAL A 291 14.31 19.60 0.74
N VAL A 292 14.42 19.23 -0.54
CA VAL A 292 13.85 17.99 -1.07
C VAL A 292 14.46 16.76 -0.40
N PHE A 293 15.77 16.73 -0.15
CA PHE A 293 16.40 15.63 0.56
C PHE A 293 15.85 15.47 1.99
N LEU A 294 15.74 16.57 2.74
CA LEU A 294 15.12 16.54 4.07
C LEU A 294 13.66 16.09 4.02
N GLN A 295 12.91 16.53 3.00
CA GLN A 295 11.55 16.05 2.74
C GLN A 295 11.51 14.55 2.48
N ILE A 296 12.43 14.00 1.68
CA ILE A 296 12.51 12.55 1.41
C ILE A 296 12.74 11.77 2.71
N LEU A 297 13.61 12.24 3.60
CA LEU A 297 13.84 11.59 4.90
C LEU A 297 12.55 11.46 5.74
N VAL A 298 11.71 12.49 5.70
CA VAL A 298 10.42 12.51 6.41
C VAL A 298 9.39 11.63 5.68
N LEU A 299 9.20 11.84 4.38
CA LEU A 299 8.17 11.15 3.60
C LEU A 299 8.49 9.66 3.39
N ALA A 300 9.74 9.22 3.54
CA ALA A 300 10.12 7.81 3.52
C ALA A 300 9.49 6.99 4.66
N TRP A 301 8.87 7.64 5.64
CA TRP A 301 8.01 6.96 6.62
C TRP A 301 6.68 6.47 6.05
N ILE A 302 6.22 6.98 4.89
CA ILE A 302 4.99 6.52 4.23
C ILE A 302 5.00 4.98 4.04
N PRO A 303 5.97 4.37 3.34
CA PRO A 303 6.00 2.92 3.15
C PRO A 303 6.18 2.15 4.46
N VAL A 304 6.82 2.73 5.49
CA VAL A 304 6.92 2.11 6.83
C VAL A 304 5.57 2.04 7.52
N LEU A 305 4.80 3.14 7.49
CA LEU A 305 3.46 3.18 8.06
C LEU A 305 2.51 2.25 7.29
N VAL A 306 2.63 2.18 5.97
CA VAL A 306 1.90 1.19 5.15
C VAL A 306 2.25 -0.23 5.57
N TYR A 307 3.54 -0.54 5.78
CA TYR A 307 3.96 -1.85 6.30
C TYR A 307 3.30 -2.18 7.64
N TRP A 308 3.30 -1.26 8.61
CA TRP A 308 2.66 -1.47 9.90
C TRP A 308 1.14 -1.60 9.80
N LEU A 309 0.50 -0.79 8.95
CA LEU A 309 -0.95 -0.85 8.71
C LEU A 309 -1.35 -2.20 8.12
N THR A 310 -0.70 -2.62 7.03
CA THR A 310 -0.99 -3.90 6.37
C THR A 310 -0.66 -5.09 7.28
N LYS A 311 0.41 -4.99 8.08
CA LYS A 311 0.74 -6.01 9.09
C LYS A 311 -0.35 -6.10 10.17
N ALA A 312 -0.87 -4.97 10.65
CA ALA A 312 -1.94 -4.95 11.65
C ALA A 312 -3.24 -5.56 11.12
N LEU A 313 -3.53 -5.42 9.82
CA LEU A 313 -4.72 -5.97 9.18
C LEU A 313 -4.57 -7.44 8.75
N HIS A 314 -3.35 -7.87 8.40
CA HIS A 314 -3.12 -9.19 7.84
C HIS A 314 -1.85 -9.83 8.39
N ASN A 315 -0.70 -9.66 7.72
CA ASN A 315 0.56 -10.25 8.13
C ASN A 315 1.78 -9.48 7.60
N ARG A 316 2.96 -9.83 8.11
CA ARG A 316 4.24 -9.19 7.78
C ARG A 316 4.58 -9.27 6.28
N VAL A 317 4.29 -10.41 5.64
CA VAL A 317 4.60 -10.65 4.23
C VAL A 317 3.81 -9.69 3.35
N SER A 318 2.50 -9.58 3.57
CA SER A 318 1.65 -8.62 2.88
C SER A 318 2.11 -7.19 3.11
N GLY A 319 2.56 -6.85 4.33
CA GLY A 319 3.11 -5.53 4.63
C GLY A 319 4.37 -5.19 3.83
N VAL A 320 5.30 -6.14 3.69
CA VAL A 320 6.52 -5.92 2.89
C VAL A 320 6.18 -5.76 1.41
N ILE A 321 5.25 -6.56 0.88
CA ILE A 321 4.77 -6.43 -0.50
C ILE A 321 4.16 -5.04 -0.71
N ALA A 322 3.24 -4.62 0.17
CA ALA A 322 2.58 -3.32 0.06
C ALA A 322 3.57 -2.14 0.12
N ALA A 323 4.51 -2.17 1.07
CA ALA A 323 5.55 -1.15 1.18
C ALA A 323 6.46 -1.11 -0.06
N SER A 324 6.85 -2.26 -0.60
CA SER A 324 7.67 -2.36 -1.81
C SER A 324 6.96 -1.76 -3.03
N LEU A 325 5.67 -2.05 -3.20
CA LEU A 325 4.86 -1.48 -4.26
C LEU A 325 4.73 0.04 -4.14
N ILE A 326 4.55 0.58 -2.93
CA ILE A 326 4.51 2.03 -2.69
C ILE A 326 5.85 2.68 -3.05
N ILE A 327 6.99 2.08 -2.65
CA ILE A 327 8.31 2.61 -2.99
C ILE A 327 8.50 2.69 -4.51
N GLN A 328 8.13 1.63 -5.23
CA GLN A 328 8.30 1.55 -6.68
C GLN A 328 7.32 2.45 -7.43
N ARG A 329 6.05 2.48 -7.01
CA ARG A 329 5.05 3.41 -7.55
C ARG A 329 5.53 4.85 -7.40
N GLU A 330 6.09 5.20 -6.24
CA GLU A 330 6.61 6.55 -6.03
C GLU A 330 7.86 6.85 -6.86
N ALA A 331 8.78 5.88 -6.99
CA ALA A 331 9.93 6.01 -7.88
C ALA A 331 9.52 6.24 -9.34
N ASN A 332 8.51 5.53 -9.83
CA ASN A 332 7.96 5.75 -11.17
C ASN A 332 7.31 7.13 -11.30
N SER A 333 6.68 7.63 -10.23
CA SER A 333 6.09 8.97 -10.22
C SER A 333 7.16 10.06 -10.40
N ILE A 334 8.35 9.89 -9.81
CA ILE A 334 9.49 10.80 -9.97
C ILE A 334 10.09 10.66 -11.39
N TRP A 335 10.20 9.43 -11.89
CA TRP A 335 10.76 9.20 -13.22
C TRP A 335 9.87 9.75 -14.34
N LEU A 336 8.54 9.73 -14.14
CA LEU A 336 7.54 10.20 -15.10
C LEU A 336 7.14 11.65 -14.92
N THR A 337 7.82 12.43 -14.06
CA THR A 337 7.45 13.81 -13.70
C THR A 337 7.21 14.74 -14.89
N GLU A 338 7.91 14.54 -16.02
CA GLU A 338 7.71 15.34 -17.24
C GLU A 338 6.42 14.99 -18.00
N ARG A 339 5.89 13.78 -17.80
CA ARG A 339 4.79 13.18 -18.59
C ARG A 339 3.48 13.12 -17.84
N ILE A 340 3.52 13.10 -16.50
CA ILE A 340 2.34 13.05 -15.65
C ILE A 340 2.33 14.22 -14.68
N THR A 341 1.15 14.74 -14.40
CA THR A 341 0.91 15.84 -13.44
C THR A 341 0.74 15.33 -12.01
N THR A 342 1.22 14.13 -11.70
CA THR A 342 1.05 13.52 -10.38
C THR A 342 2.10 14.02 -9.41
N SER A 343 1.65 14.44 -8.24
CA SER A 343 2.51 14.84 -7.12
C SER A 343 3.40 13.69 -6.65
N HIS A 344 4.64 13.99 -6.28
CA HIS A 344 5.62 13.03 -5.78
C HIS A 344 6.50 13.63 -4.67
N VAL A 345 7.28 12.78 -3.98
CA VAL A 345 8.09 13.15 -2.79
C VAL A 345 9.14 14.23 -3.04
N LYS A 346 9.55 14.46 -4.30
CA LYS A 346 10.46 15.56 -4.68
C LYS A 346 9.78 16.91 -4.98
N LEU A 347 8.45 16.99 -5.00
CA LEU A 347 7.74 18.26 -5.18
C LEU A 347 7.28 18.80 -3.82
N LEU A 348 7.36 20.12 -3.65
CA LEU A 348 6.87 20.83 -2.45
C LEU A 348 5.33 20.97 -2.48
N MET A 349 4.66 19.82 -2.55
CA MET A 349 3.21 19.64 -2.68
C MET A 349 2.60 19.12 -1.38
N ALA A 350 1.30 19.30 -1.20
CA ALA A 350 0.61 18.82 0.00
C ALA A 350 0.22 17.34 -0.02
N ASP A 351 0.17 16.70 -1.20
CA ASP A 351 -0.44 15.38 -1.34
C ASP A 351 0.32 14.30 -0.56
N LEU A 352 1.65 14.27 -0.62
CA LEU A 352 2.47 13.27 0.06
C LEU A 352 2.53 13.53 1.58
N PRO A 353 2.71 14.77 2.07
CA PRO A 353 2.53 15.08 3.49
C PRO A 353 1.13 14.69 4.01
N ALA A 354 0.07 14.95 3.22
CA ALA A 354 -1.28 14.54 3.58
C ALA A 354 -1.40 13.01 3.63
N MET A 355 -0.81 12.29 2.67
CA MET A 355 -0.75 10.83 2.67
C MET A 355 -0.05 10.30 3.92
N LEU A 356 1.11 10.85 4.30
CA LEU A 356 1.85 10.44 5.49
C LEU A 356 0.99 10.52 6.75
N VAL A 357 0.36 11.67 7.00
CA VAL A 357 -0.48 11.88 8.18
C VAL A 357 -1.78 11.08 8.10
N THR A 358 -2.36 10.92 6.91
CA THR A 358 -3.57 10.10 6.72
C THR A 358 -3.29 8.62 6.98
N VAL A 359 -2.19 8.06 6.48
CA VAL A 359 -1.82 6.66 6.74
C VAL A 359 -1.53 6.46 8.23
N LEU A 360 -0.88 7.43 8.90
CA LEU A 360 -0.71 7.42 10.35
C LEU A 360 -2.06 7.39 11.08
N PHE A 361 -2.99 8.26 10.71
CA PHE A 361 -4.35 8.26 11.26
C PHE A 361 -5.06 6.91 11.07
N VAL A 362 -5.00 6.34 9.86
CA VAL A 362 -5.63 5.04 9.57
C VAL A 362 -4.99 3.91 10.39
N LEU A 363 -3.66 3.90 10.51
CA LEU A 363 -2.94 2.94 11.36
C LEU A 363 -3.39 3.04 12.82
N LEU A 364 -3.42 4.25 13.38
CA LEU A 364 -3.89 4.48 14.74
C LEU A 364 -5.35 4.08 14.90
N GLY A 365 -6.20 4.39 13.92
CA GLY A 365 -7.60 3.99 13.87
C GLY A 365 -7.76 2.48 13.90
N VAL A 366 -7.00 1.73 13.09
CA VAL A 366 -7.02 0.26 13.09
C VAL A 366 -6.56 -0.30 14.43
N VAL A 367 -5.46 0.20 15.00
CA VAL A 367 -4.96 -0.25 16.31
C VAL A 367 -5.96 0.06 17.42
N TRP A 368 -6.60 1.23 17.37
CA TRP A 368 -7.68 1.57 18.30
C TRP A 368 -8.88 0.63 18.15
N LEU A 369 -9.30 0.35 16.91
CA LEU A 369 -10.41 -0.55 16.62
C LEU A 369 -10.14 -2.02 17.02
N GLN A 370 -8.87 -2.41 17.15
CA GLN A 370 -8.48 -3.73 17.67
C GLN A 370 -8.51 -3.80 19.20
N HIS A 371 -8.47 -2.66 19.89
CA HIS A 371 -8.32 -2.57 21.35
C HIS A 371 -9.31 -1.56 21.99
N LEU A 372 -10.57 -1.48 21.50
CA LEU A 372 -11.54 -0.44 21.90
C LEU A 372 -11.72 -0.32 23.42
N ALA A 373 -11.85 -1.45 24.11
CA ALA A 373 -12.16 -1.47 25.54
C ALA A 373 -10.94 -1.13 26.42
N GLU A 374 -9.76 -1.61 26.02
CA GLU A 374 -8.53 -1.52 26.81
C GLU A 374 -7.82 -0.18 26.64
N ARG A 375 -7.93 0.45 25.46
CA ARG A 375 -7.09 1.60 25.08
C ARG A 375 -7.90 2.82 24.66
N LYS A 376 -8.78 3.29 25.54
CA LYS A 376 -9.67 4.45 25.28
C LYS A 376 -8.92 5.73 24.89
N LEU A 377 -7.73 5.96 25.45
CA LEU A 377 -6.90 7.12 25.11
C LEU A 377 -6.41 7.11 23.65
N LEU A 378 -6.40 5.96 22.98
CA LEU A 378 -6.11 5.93 21.55
C LEU A 378 -7.17 6.67 20.73
N ALA A 379 -8.42 6.76 21.20
CA ALA A 379 -9.44 7.58 20.54
C ALA A 379 -9.03 9.06 20.48
N LEU A 380 -8.47 9.59 21.58
CA LEU A 380 -7.91 10.94 21.65
C LEU A 380 -6.75 11.13 20.65
N ILE A 381 -5.82 10.18 20.61
CA ILE A 381 -4.67 10.22 19.70
C ILE A 381 -5.13 10.11 18.22
N CYS A 382 -6.09 9.25 17.91
CA CYS A 382 -6.70 9.13 16.59
C CYS A 382 -7.38 10.44 16.16
N GLY A 383 -8.12 11.08 17.06
CA GLY A 383 -8.74 12.39 16.81
C GLY A 383 -7.69 13.46 16.52
N GLY A 384 -6.61 13.51 17.30
CA GLY A 384 -5.48 14.41 17.06
C GLY A 384 -4.78 14.15 15.73
N ALA A 385 -4.56 12.87 15.36
CA ALA A 385 -3.98 12.51 14.07
C ALA A 385 -4.87 12.92 12.89
N LEU A 386 -6.20 12.80 13.01
CA LEU A 386 -7.14 13.34 12.03
C LEU A 386 -7.05 14.86 11.97
N GLY A 387 -6.97 15.54 13.12
CA GLY A 387 -6.76 16.98 13.19
C GLY A 387 -5.51 17.43 12.44
N LEU A 388 -4.39 16.71 12.59
CA LEU A 388 -3.17 16.96 11.84
C LEU A 388 -3.39 16.75 10.33
N ALA A 389 -4.11 15.70 9.93
CA ALA A 389 -4.44 15.45 8.53
C ALA A 389 -5.27 16.59 7.93
N MET A 390 -6.24 17.10 8.70
CA MET A 390 -7.08 18.23 8.30
C MET A 390 -6.27 19.52 8.13
N LEU A 391 -5.26 19.76 8.96
CA LEU A 391 -4.35 20.90 8.81
C LEU A 391 -3.43 20.81 7.58
N VAL A 392 -3.34 19.65 6.92
CA VAL A 392 -2.72 19.57 5.58
C VAL A 392 -3.78 19.65 4.49
N ARG A 393 -4.89 18.92 4.65
CA ARG A 393 -6.01 18.83 3.72
C ARG A 393 -7.34 18.72 4.48
N PRO A 394 -8.17 19.78 4.53
CA PRO A 394 -9.44 19.79 5.27
C PRO A 394 -10.38 18.64 4.87
N GLU A 395 -10.31 18.20 3.62
CA GLU A 395 -11.17 17.14 3.06
C GLU A 395 -10.97 15.78 3.74
N THR A 396 -9.84 15.59 4.44
CA THR A 396 -9.56 14.36 5.20
C THR A 396 -10.56 14.11 6.35
N PHE A 397 -11.30 15.13 6.78
CA PHE A 397 -12.39 14.99 7.78
C PHE A 397 -13.41 13.91 7.40
N VAL A 398 -13.62 13.67 6.09
CA VAL A 398 -14.53 12.64 5.59
C VAL A 398 -14.20 11.25 6.17
N PHE A 399 -12.93 10.97 6.50
CA PHE A 399 -12.53 9.69 7.09
C PHE A 399 -13.00 9.48 8.54
N ALA A 400 -13.45 10.53 9.25
CA ALA A 400 -14.07 10.38 10.57
C ALA A 400 -15.34 9.53 10.51
N ILE A 401 -16.14 9.72 9.46
CA ILE A 401 -17.45 9.09 9.30
C ILE A 401 -17.35 7.55 9.28
N PRO A 402 -16.62 6.92 8.34
CA PRO A 402 -16.52 5.46 8.32
C PRO A 402 -15.87 4.91 9.59
N LEU A 403 -14.89 5.60 10.18
CA LEU A 403 -14.23 5.15 11.41
C LEU A 403 -15.22 5.09 12.60
N LEU A 404 -15.98 6.16 12.82
CA LEU A 404 -16.95 6.23 13.92
C LEU A 404 -18.15 5.30 13.70
N LEU A 405 -18.57 5.08 12.45
CA LEU A 405 -19.61 4.12 12.11
C LEU A 405 -19.15 2.67 12.36
N ILE A 406 -17.93 2.30 11.95
CA ILE A 406 -17.37 0.99 12.25
C ILE A 406 -17.26 0.79 13.77
N CYS A 407 -16.77 1.81 14.50
CA CYS A 407 -16.72 1.79 15.96
C CYS A 407 -18.11 1.58 16.59
N ALA A 408 -19.14 2.28 16.10
CA ALA A 408 -20.52 2.12 16.57
C ALA A 408 -21.02 0.69 16.35
N LEU A 409 -20.82 0.13 15.15
CA LEU A 409 -21.25 -1.22 14.79
C LEU A 409 -20.57 -2.30 15.65
N LEU A 410 -19.28 -2.13 15.94
CA LEU A 410 -18.53 -3.07 16.79
C LEU A 410 -19.04 -3.04 18.24
N LEU A 411 -19.40 -1.88 18.76
CA LEU A 411 -19.87 -1.72 20.15
C LEU A 411 -21.38 -1.94 20.34
N TRP A 412 -22.16 -1.94 19.26
CA TRP A 412 -23.63 -2.04 19.32
C TRP A 412 -24.11 -3.34 19.96
N LYS A 413 -23.42 -4.45 19.69
CA LYS A 413 -23.86 -5.79 20.12
C LYS A 413 -23.81 -5.99 21.64
N ASP A 414 -22.91 -5.29 22.32
CA ASP A 414 -22.61 -5.53 23.73
C ASP A 414 -23.18 -4.45 24.66
N GLY A 415 -24.13 -3.64 24.17
CA GLY A 415 -24.64 -2.49 24.94
C GLY A 415 -23.58 -1.40 25.19
N GLY A 416 -22.50 -1.39 24.38
CA GLY A 416 -21.34 -0.51 24.52
C GLY A 416 -21.56 0.96 24.15
N TRP A 417 -22.81 1.45 24.13
CA TRP A 417 -23.15 2.82 23.73
C TRP A 417 -22.41 3.87 24.56
N ARG A 418 -22.24 3.62 25.87
CA ARG A 418 -21.50 4.50 26.78
C ARG A 418 -20.03 4.57 26.41
N LEU A 419 -19.43 3.44 26.01
CA LEU A 419 -18.05 3.39 25.57
C LEU A 419 -17.88 4.09 24.21
N TRP A 420 -18.85 3.95 23.31
CA TRP A 420 -18.86 4.65 22.03
C TRP A 420 -18.92 6.16 22.24
N LEU A 421 -19.82 6.66 23.08
CA LEU A 421 -19.90 8.09 23.41
C LEU A 421 -18.62 8.59 24.08
N GLN A 422 -18.08 7.87 25.07
CA GLN A 422 -16.80 8.22 25.70
C GLN A 422 -15.68 8.34 24.67
N SER A 423 -15.61 7.38 23.74
CA SER A 423 -14.59 7.38 22.70
C SER A 423 -14.83 8.48 21.67
N GLY A 424 -16.08 8.77 21.32
CA GLY A 424 -16.45 9.89 20.45
C GLY A 424 -16.10 11.24 21.05
N VAL A 425 -16.33 11.43 22.36
CA VAL A 425 -15.91 12.64 23.09
C VAL A 425 -14.39 12.77 23.12
N LEU A 426 -13.67 11.69 23.45
CA LEU A 426 -12.20 11.70 23.43
C LEU A 426 -11.65 11.98 22.03
N PHE A 427 -12.23 11.37 21.00
CA PHE A 427 -11.86 11.62 19.61
C PHE A 427 -12.06 13.08 19.22
N SER A 428 -13.24 13.65 19.48
CA SER A 428 -13.53 15.05 19.22
C SER A 428 -12.61 15.99 20.00
N LEU A 429 -12.31 15.66 21.27
CA LEU A 429 -11.36 16.43 22.08
C LEU A 429 -9.96 16.44 21.44
N GLY A 430 -9.48 15.28 20.97
CA GLY A 430 -8.17 15.18 20.33
C GLY A 430 -8.08 16.01 19.04
N LEU A 431 -9.13 15.96 18.24
CA LEU A 431 -9.27 16.76 17.02
C LEU A 431 -9.27 18.26 17.33
N LEU A 432 -10.06 18.69 18.32
CA LEU A 432 -10.14 20.09 18.73
C LEU A 432 -8.82 20.59 19.33
N LEU A 433 -8.10 19.78 20.10
CA LEU A 433 -6.80 20.16 20.66
C LEU A 433 -5.76 20.50 19.58
N VAL A 434 -5.82 19.84 18.43
CA VAL A 434 -4.89 20.08 17.31
C VAL A 434 -5.36 21.24 16.44
N ILE A 435 -6.66 21.36 16.19
CA ILE A 435 -7.19 22.36 15.26
C ILE A 435 -7.38 23.74 15.93
N SER A 436 -7.78 23.77 17.20
CA SER A 436 -8.13 25.02 17.89
C SER A 436 -6.99 26.05 17.96
N PRO A 437 -5.70 25.71 18.14
CA PRO A 437 -4.63 26.71 18.15
C PRO A 437 -4.52 27.44 16.80
N TRP A 438 -4.78 26.74 15.70
CA TRP A 438 -4.77 27.33 14.37
C TRP A 438 -5.95 28.27 14.15
N ILE A 439 -7.16 27.84 14.52
CA ILE A 439 -8.36 28.68 14.42
C ILE A 439 -8.20 29.94 15.27
N TRP A 440 -7.64 29.80 16.49
CA TRP A 440 -7.35 30.92 17.37
C TRP A 440 -6.37 31.90 16.72
N ARG A 441 -5.27 31.39 16.12
CA ARG A 441 -4.31 32.22 15.38
C ARG A 441 -4.98 32.98 14.23
N ASN A 442 -5.86 32.33 13.48
CA ASN A 442 -6.58 33.00 12.39
C ASN A 442 -7.45 34.13 12.93
N TYR A 443 -8.25 33.87 13.97
CA TYR A 443 -9.06 34.90 14.62
C TYR A 443 -8.23 36.07 15.15
N ALA A 444 -7.10 35.79 15.81
CA ALA A 444 -6.22 36.83 16.36
C ALA A 444 -5.53 37.68 15.28
N THR A 445 -5.26 37.11 14.09
CA THR A 445 -4.53 37.81 13.01
C THR A 445 -5.44 38.52 12.03
N THR A 446 -6.63 37.99 11.74
CA THR A 446 -7.52 38.54 10.71
C THR A 446 -8.85 39.06 11.27
N GLY A 447 -9.19 38.75 12.53
CA GLY A 447 -10.51 39.03 13.11
C GLY A 447 -11.61 38.06 12.66
N GLU A 448 -11.30 37.08 11.80
CA GLU A 448 -12.27 36.15 11.22
C GLU A 448 -12.00 34.71 11.64
N ILE A 449 -13.07 33.93 11.88
CA ILE A 449 -12.98 32.51 12.21
C ILE A 449 -13.07 31.69 10.92
N PHE A 450 -11.95 31.13 10.47
CA PHE A 450 -11.91 30.21 9.33
C PHE A 450 -10.86 29.11 9.52
N PHE A 451 -11.04 28.00 8.79
CA PHE A 451 -10.14 26.85 8.84
C PHE A 451 -9.04 26.88 7.75
N ASP A 452 -9.42 27.03 6.47
CA ASP A 452 -8.46 27.02 5.34
C ASP A 452 -8.43 28.34 4.54
N SER A 453 -9.57 28.85 4.07
CA SER A 453 -9.64 30.17 3.41
C SER A 453 -11.07 30.72 3.36
N PRO A 454 -11.30 32.02 3.65
CA PRO A 454 -12.61 32.64 3.48
C PRO A 454 -12.95 32.95 2.00
N LEU A 455 -11.95 33.03 1.12
CA LEU A 455 -12.10 33.48 -0.29
C LEU A 455 -12.82 32.48 -1.22
N HIS A 456 -12.90 31.20 -0.83
CA HIS A 456 -13.57 30.16 -1.62
C HIS A 456 -14.99 29.84 -1.12
N ASN A 457 -15.41 30.42 0.01
CA ASN A 457 -16.79 30.27 0.49
C ASN A 457 -17.74 31.31 -0.11
N THR A 458 -17.24 32.22 -0.96
CA THR A 458 -18.00 33.35 -1.54
C THR A 458 -18.02 33.37 -3.07
N ARG A 459 -17.71 32.26 -3.75
CA ARG A 459 -17.89 32.14 -5.20
C ARG A 459 -18.63 30.88 -5.62
#